data_AF-A0A430Q7F9-F1
#
_entry.id   AF-A0A430Q7F9-F1
#
_cell.length_a   1.000
_cell.length_b   1.000
_cell.length_c   1.000
_cell.angle_alpha   90.00
_cell.angle_beta   90.00
_cell.angle_gamma   90.00
#
_symmetry.space_group_name_H-M   'P 1'
#
loop_
_entity.id
_entity.type
_entity.pdbx_description
1 polymer ?
#
loop_
_entity_poly.entity_id
_entity_poly.type
_entity_poly.pdbx_seq_one_letter_code
_entity_poly.pdbx_strand_id
1 'polypeptide(L)'
;MCLIKRELKNCVGYLKKRNDVIFLGTKVNPTVNLVYFGGDVQDYEYNMSQNNFSNQYIRWNLEDTAQNLYVRFTNHFRDSNPHVWIIRASQWISSSIACYVNFMPFTKSGVPLFENDDICKMTGMMHLSCLLSNAAKKLLNCEANIQCQISTIPIRLIGFSKGCCVLTEILYEFSVLSRSKKLPTDSVKGVPAQVLGLSQIITDFYWLDSGHSGTHHQWPVSLNYLSLLNPVSCPRIHVHASPYQVFSY
;
A
#
# COMPACT_ATOMS: atom_id res chain seq x y z
N MET A 1 9.58 -9.18 22.62
CA MET A 1 9.02 -10.28 21.80
C MET A 1 9.96 -10.53 20.62
N CYS A 2 10.13 -11.77 20.17
CA CYS A 2 10.97 -12.07 19.01
C CYS A 2 10.25 -11.65 17.72
N LEU A 3 10.92 -10.87 16.87
CA LEU A 3 10.40 -10.46 15.57
C LEU A 3 10.66 -11.53 14.53
N ILE A 4 9.66 -11.76 13.68
CA ILE A 4 9.71 -12.66 12.55
C ILE A 4 9.70 -11.82 11.29
N LYS A 5 10.74 -11.98 10.48
CA LYS A 5 10.87 -11.39 9.15
C LYS A 5 10.75 -12.49 8.09
N ARG A 6 9.90 -12.31 7.09
CA ARG A 6 9.77 -13.24 5.95
C ARG A 6 9.62 -12.52 4.63
N GLU A 7 10.36 -13.01 3.64
CA GLU A 7 10.20 -12.61 2.25
C GLU A 7 9.27 -13.60 1.53
N LEU A 8 8.06 -13.16 1.27
CA LEU A 8 7.02 -13.91 0.61
C LEU A 8 7.05 -13.59 -0.88
N LYS A 9 7.93 -14.27 -1.62
CA LYS A 9 8.11 -14.03 -3.06
C LYS A 9 6.88 -14.47 -3.88
N ASN A 10 6.61 -13.80 -4.99
CA ASN A 10 5.62 -14.23 -5.99
C ASN A 10 4.20 -14.48 -5.43
N CYS A 11 3.78 -13.72 -4.43
CA CYS A 11 2.43 -13.76 -3.90
C CYS A 11 1.44 -13.35 -4.99
N VAL A 12 0.38 -14.16 -5.15
CA VAL A 12 -0.59 -14.00 -6.23
C VAL A 12 -1.66 -12.99 -5.81
N GLY A 13 -1.85 -11.95 -6.61
CA GLY A 13 -2.96 -11.01 -6.50
C GLY A 13 -4.02 -11.24 -7.58
N TYR A 14 -4.80 -10.20 -7.85
CA TYR A 14 -5.88 -10.23 -8.84
C TYR A 14 -5.35 -10.51 -10.26
N LEU A 15 -6.13 -11.25 -11.06
CA LEU A 15 -5.79 -11.69 -12.43
C LEU A 15 -4.42 -12.38 -12.55
N LYS A 16 -4.04 -13.16 -11.51
CA LYS A 16 -2.75 -13.88 -11.43
C LYS A 16 -1.51 -12.97 -11.48
N LYS A 17 -1.67 -11.64 -11.38
CA LYS A 17 -0.56 -10.70 -11.19
C LYS A 17 0.17 -11.02 -9.89
N ARG A 18 1.46 -10.74 -9.81
CA ARG A 18 2.30 -11.13 -8.67
C ARG A 18 3.12 -9.98 -8.12
N ASN A 19 3.24 -9.94 -6.80
CA ASN A 19 4.17 -9.09 -6.08
C ASN A 19 4.93 -9.93 -5.07
N ASP A 20 6.14 -9.48 -4.73
CA ASP A 20 6.78 -9.93 -3.52
C ASP A 20 6.26 -9.12 -2.33
N VAL A 21 6.12 -9.77 -1.18
CA VAL A 21 5.67 -9.15 0.07
C VAL A 21 6.70 -9.44 1.16
N ILE A 22 7.14 -8.42 1.89
CA ILE A 22 7.95 -8.63 3.11
C ILE A 22 7.02 -8.50 4.31
N PHE A 23 7.04 -9.53 5.14
CA PHE A 23 6.37 -9.52 6.43
C PHE A 23 7.37 -9.24 7.55
N LEU A 24 6.99 -8.39 8.50
CA LEU A 24 7.66 -8.23 9.78
C LEU A 24 6.62 -8.14 10.91
N GLY A 25 6.71 -9.00 11.92
CA GLY A 25 5.77 -8.99 13.04
C GLY A 25 6.14 -9.98 14.13
N THR A 26 5.20 -10.28 15.02
CA THR A 26 5.40 -11.28 16.08
C THR A 26 4.55 -12.52 15.81
N LYS A 27 4.66 -13.55 16.66
CA LYS A 27 3.74 -14.70 16.61
C LYS A 27 2.36 -14.37 17.19
N VAL A 28 2.21 -13.25 17.88
CA VAL A 28 0.98 -12.88 18.59
C VAL A 28 0.03 -12.18 17.62
N ASN A 29 -1.28 -12.24 17.89
CA ASN A 29 -2.28 -11.53 17.08
C ASN A 29 -1.92 -10.05 16.94
N PRO A 30 -1.94 -9.50 15.71
CA PRO A 30 -1.70 -8.08 15.52
C PRO A 30 -2.87 -7.27 16.07
N THR A 31 -2.57 -6.09 16.62
CA THR A 31 -3.59 -5.07 16.91
C THR A 31 -3.88 -4.21 15.68
N VAL A 32 -2.96 -4.19 14.72
CA VAL A 32 -3.03 -3.41 13.47
C VAL A 32 -2.13 -4.04 12.41
N ASN A 33 -2.54 -3.97 11.16
CA ASN A 33 -1.71 -4.29 10.00
C ASN A 33 -1.27 -2.99 9.32
N LEU A 34 0.03 -2.79 9.18
CA LEU A 34 0.61 -1.69 8.42
C LEU A 34 0.96 -2.22 7.04
N VAL A 35 0.34 -1.68 5.99
CA VAL A 35 0.63 -2.07 4.62
C VAL A 35 1.35 -0.91 3.94
N TYR A 36 2.59 -1.14 3.53
CA TYR A 36 3.49 -0.10 3.03
C TYR A 36 3.85 -0.30 1.57
N PHE A 37 3.81 0.79 0.82
CA PHE A 37 4.30 0.91 -0.55
C PHE A 37 5.47 1.89 -0.59
N GLY A 38 6.64 1.39 -0.97
CA GLY A 38 7.87 2.18 -1.05
C GLY A 38 7.98 3.08 -2.27
N GLY A 39 9.00 3.91 -2.24
CA GLY A 39 9.32 4.88 -3.29
C GLY A 39 10.25 4.34 -4.37
N ASP A 40 10.72 5.26 -5.21
CA ASP A 40 11.86 5.02 -6.08
C ASP A 40 13.08 4.61 -5.24
N VAL A 41 13.98 3.84 -5.85
CA VAL A 41 15.22 3.29 -5.28
C VAL A 41 15.02 2.21 -4.20
N GLN A 42 13.94 2.27 -3.42
CA GLN A 42 13.67 1.29 -2.37
C GLN A 42 13.42 -0.10 -2.95
N ASP A 43 14.32 -1.02 -2.62
CA ASP A 43 14.23 -2.43 -2.98
C ASP A 43 14.82 -3.28 -1.82
N TYR A 44 14.95 -4.58 -2.02
CA TYR A 44 15.71 -5.47 -1.16
C TYR A 44 17.13 -4.95 -0.96
N GLU A 45 17.66 -5.14 0.25
CA GLU A 45 19.04 -4.76 0.59
C GLU A 45 20.04 -5.32 -0.42
N TYR A 46 19.90 -6.61 -0.75
CA TYR A 46 20.78 -7.28 -1.69
C TYR A 46 20.67 -6.74 -3.13
N ASN A 47 19.53 -6.17 -3.54
CA ASN A 47 19.40 -5.52 -4.85
C ASN A 47 20.03 -4.12 -4.83
N MET A 48 19.78 -3.36 -3.75
CA MET A 48 20.27 -1.99 -3.60
C MET A 48 21.80 -1.92 -3.46
N SER A 49 22.41 -2.91 -2.81
CA SER A 49 23.87 -2.97 -2.59
C SER A 49 24.69 -3.16 -3.88
N GLN A 50 24.08 -3.71 -4.94
CA GLN A 50 24.77 -3.98 -6.22
C GLN A 50 24.87 -2.74 -7.12
N ASN A 51 24.15 -1.66 -6.81
CA ASN A 51 24.13 -0.45 -7.62
C ASN A 51 24.60 0.74 -6.77
N ASN A 52 25.67 1.40 -7.22
CA ASN A 52 26.28 2.53 -6.51
C ASN A 52 25.28 3.66 -6.19
N PHE A 53 24.32 3.92 -7.09
CA PHE A 53 23.31 4.95 -6.89
C PHE A 53 22.30 4.59 -5.79
N SER A 54 21.87 3.33 -5.70
CA SER A 54 20.95 2.88 -4.65
C SER A 54 21.67 2.59 -3.33
N ASN A 55 22.92 2.17 -3.37
CA ASN A 55 23.69 1.76 -2.20
C ASN A 55 23.90 2.91 -1.19
N GLN A 56 23.98 4.16 -1.66
CA GLN A 56 24.04 5.32 -0.76
C GLN A 56 22.78 5.47 0.12
N TYR A 57 21.65 4.87 -0.28
CA TYR A 57 20.38 4.87 0.43
C TYR A 57 20.08 3.51 1.09
N ILE A 58 21.06 2.62 1.22
CA ILE A 58 20.87 1.23 1.67
C ILE A 58 20.13 1.11 3.01
N ARG A 59 20.30 2.08 3.92
CA ARG A 59 19.59 2.14 5.22
C ARG A 59 18.07 2.30 5.12
N TRP A 60 17.58 2.63 3.92
CA TRP A 60 16.16 2.78 3.60
C TRP A 60 15.68 1.66 2.67
N ASN A 61 16.37 0.51 2.63
CA ASN A 61 15.87 -0.70 1.99
C ASN A 61 14.52 -1.12 2.57
N LEU A 62 13.81 -2.00 1.89
CA LEU A 62 12.44 -2.38 2.26
C LEU A 62 12.39 -3.08 3.62
N GLU A 63 13.42 -3.85 3.96
CA GLU A 63 13.51 -4.61 5.20
C GLU A 63 13.76 -3.72 6.42
N ASP A 64 14.71 -2.78 6.32
CA ASP A 64 14.97 -1.77 7.35
C ASP A 64 13.79 -0.81 7.49
N THR A 65 13.11 -0.50 6.38
CA THR A 65 11.87 0.28 6.41
C THR A 65 10.77 -0.45 7.20
N ALA A 66 10.63 -1.77 7.03
CA ALA A 66 9.70 -2.55 7.83
C ALA A 66 10.02 -2.46 9.34
N GLN A 67 11.31 -2.57 9.68
CA GLN A 67 11.78 -2.44 11.07
C GLN A 67 11.49 -1.05 11.64
N ASN A 68 11.77 0.01 10.87
CA ASN A 68 11.50 1.39 11.27
C ASN A 68 10.00 1.63 11.53
N LEU A 69 9.13 1.12 10.65
CA LEU A 69 7.67 1.21 10.83
C LEU A 69 7.22 0.46 12.09
N TYR A 70 7.69 -0.76 12.30
CA TYR A 70 7.37 -1.56 13.49
C TYR A 70 7.74 -0.80 14.77
N VAL A 71 9.01 -0.37 14.88
CA VAL A 71 9.52 0.34 16.07
C VAL A 71 8.76 1.64 16.31
N ARG A 72 8.51 2.43 15.27
CA ARG A 72 7.82 3.72 15.40
C ARG A 72 6.37 3.53 15.90
N PHE A 73 5.65 2.55 15.37
CA PHE A 73 4.27 2.29 15.81
C PHE A 73 4.21 1.71 17.22
N THR A 74 5.08 0.77 17.57
CA THR A 74 5.14 0.23 18.94
C THR A 74 5.51 1.30 19.97
N ASN A 75 6.42 2.22 19.62
CA ASN A 75 6.82 3.29 20.54
C ASN A 75 5.75 4.38 20.71
N HIS A 76 5.01 4.70 19.65
CA HIS A 76 4.03 5.77 19.68
C HIS A 76 2.67 5.32 20.24
N PHE A 77 2.26 4.08 19.95
CA PHE A 77 0.99 3.50 20.43
C PHE A 77 1.28 2.43 21.47
N ARG A 78 1.26 2.82 22.75
CA ARG A 78 1.37 1.87 23.88
C ARG A 78 0.30 0.78 23.71
N ASP A 79 0.70 -0.48 23.92
CA ASP A 79 -0.11 -1.69 23.69
C ASP A 79 -0.38 -2.08 22.22
N SER A 80 0.28 -1.44 21.25
CA SER A 80 0.20 -1.87 19.86
C SER A 80 1.16 -3.03 19.55
N ASN A 81 0.64 -4.08 18.91
CA ASN A 81 1.42 -5.12 18.24
C ASN A 81 1.19 -5.00 16.72
N PRO A 82 1.98 -4.17 16.00
CA PRO A 82 1.80 -4.00 14.57
C PRO A 82 2.40 -5.17 13.79
N HIS A 83 1.67 -5.67 12.79
CA HIS A 83 2.24 -6.52 11.74
C HIS A 83 2.45 -5.67 10.49
N VAL A 84 3.67 -5.68 9.95
CA VAL A 84 4.08 -4.86 8.81
C VAL A 84 4.15 -5.72 7.55
N TRP A 85 3.54 -5.21 6.49
CA TRP A 85 3.44 -5.82 5.17
C TRP A 85 3.97 -4.84 4.13
N ILE A 86 5.22 -5.03 3.71
CA ILE A 86 5.79 -4.24 2.62
C ILE A 86 5.38 -4.89 1.31
N ILE A 87 4.66 -4.16 0.46
CA ILE A 87 4.38 -4.58 -0.91
C ILE A 87 5.43 -3.97 -1.81
N ARG A 88 6.32 -4.83 -2.30
CA ARG A 88 7.37 -4.46 -3.24
C ARG A 88 6.74 -4.10 -4.60
N ALA A 89 7.25 -3.07 -5.27
CA ALA A 89 6.81 -2.74 -6.63
C ALA A 89 6.98 -3.95 -7.57
N SER A 90 6.20 -4.03 -8.62
CA SER A 90 6.26 -5.18 -9.55
C SER A 90 7.32 -4.99 -10.64
N GLN A 91 7.73 -3.74 -10.91
CA GLN A 91 8.67 -3.39 -11.97
C GLN A 91 9.52 -2.18 -11.57
N TRP A 92 10.73 -2.09 -12.14
CA TRP A 92 11.62 -0.94 -12.04
C TRP A 92 12.06 -0.49 -13.42
N ILE A 93 12.05 0.83 -13.68
CA ILE A 93 12.70 1.43 -14.85
C ILE A 93 14.10 1.90 -14.42
N SER A 94 15.11 1.56 -15.23
CA SER A 94 16.52 1.87 -14.96
C SER A 94 16.95 1.50 -13.53
N SER A 95 16.43 0.37 -13.02
CA SER A 95 16.71 -0.17 -11.68
C SER A 95 16.45 0.79 -10.50
N SER A 96 15.68 1.86 -10.69
CA SER A 96 15.50 2.91 -9.68
C SER A 96 14.09 3.47 -9.64
N ILE A 97 13.40 3.60 -10.77
CA ILE A 97 12.04 4.15 -10.79
C ILE A 97 11.05 3.02 -10.54
N ALA A 98 10.35 3.03 -9.41
CA ALA A 98 9.40 2.00 -9.04
C ALA A 98 8.09 2.12 -9.84
N CYS A 99 7.56 0.99 -10.32
CA CYS A 99 6.30 0.95 -11.06
C CYS A 99 5.37 -0.12 -10.48
N TYR A 100 4.27 0.34 -9.88
CA TYR A 100 3.21 -0.50 -9.31
C TYR A 100 2.17 -0.90 -10.37
N VAL A 101 2.63 -1.42 -11.51
CA VAL A 101 1.79 -1.76 -12.69
C VAL A 101 0.67 -2.77 -12.39
N ASN A 102 0.77 -3.47 -11.26
CA ASN A 102 -0.29 -4.36 -10.82
C ASN A 102 -1.50 -3.66 -10.22
N PHE A 103 -1.32 -2.43 -9.72
CA PHE A 103 -2.34 -1.61 -9.08
C PHE A 103 -2.91 -0.56 -10.03
N MET A 104 -2.09 0.01 -10.91
CA MET A 104 -2.52 1.07 -11.83
C MET A 104 -1.61 1.15 -13.06
N PRO A 105 -2.05 1.76 -14.17
CA PRO A 105 -1.22 1.95 -15.36
C PRO A 105 -0.14 3.02 -15.19
N PHE A 106 0.96 2.87 -15.93
CA PHE A 106 2.10 3.80 -15.97
C PHE A 106 2.52 4.05 -17.41
N THR A 107 3.08 5.23 -17.68
CA THR A 107 3.79 5.50 -18.95
C THR A 107 5.10 4.70 -19.03
N LYS A 108 5.71 4.65 -20.22
CA LYS A 108 7.05 4.08 -20.42
C LYS A 108 8.15 4.79 -19.60
N SER A 109 7.91 6.03 -19.19
CA SER A 109 8.81 6.82 -18.33
C SER A 109 8.48 6.71 -16.84
N GLY A 110 7.53 5.84 -16.45
CA GLY A 110 7.19 5.60 -15.05
C GLY A 110 6.30 6.67 -14.43
N VAL A 111 5.58 7.45 -15.23
CA VAL A 111 4.57 8.40 -14.74
C VAL A 111 3.25 7.64 -14.51
N PRO A 112 2.65 7.68 -13.31
CA PRO A 112 1.36 7.05 -13.05
C PRO A 112 0.25 7.70 -13.89
N LEU A 113 -0.67 6.88 -14.40
CA LEU A 113 -1.80 7.32 -15.22
C LEU A 113 -3.10 7.22 -14.41
N PHE A 114 -3.51 8.34 -13.82
CA PHE A 114 -4.76 8.46 -13.07
C PHE A 114 -5.96 8.73 -13.99
N GLU A 115 -7.17 8.74 -13.39
CA GLU A 115 -8.45 8.96 -14.09
C GLU A 115 -8.66 7.96 -15.23
N ASN A 116 -8.25 6.72 -14.95
CA ASN A 116 -8.32 5.60 -15.86
C ASN A 116 -9.61 4.78 -15.61
N ASP A 117 -9.96 3.91 -16.57
CA ASP A 117 -11.14 3.03 -16.46
C ASP A 117 -11.03 2.00 -15.32
N ASP A 118 -9.84 1.74 -14.80
CA ASP A 118 -9.60 0.72 -13.77
C ASP A 118 -10.09 1.19 -12.39
N ILE A 119 -10.17 2.50 -12.14
CA ILE A 119 -10.74 3.07 -10.91
C ILE A 119 -12.19 2.62 -10.73
N CYS A 120 -13.00 2.72 -11.80
CA CYS A 120 -14.40 2.28 -11.76
C CYS A 120 -14.53 0.76 -11.61
N LYS A 121 -13.50 0.00 -12.00
CA LYS A 121 -13.44 -1.46 -11.89
C LYS A 121 -12.86 -1.92 -10.56
N MET A 122 -12.33 -1.02 -9.73
CA MET A 122 -11.76 -1.31 -8.41
C MET A 122 -10.58 -2.30 -8.46
N THR A 123 -9.77 -2.24 -9.51
CA THR A 123 -8.74 -3.26 -9.77
C THR A 123 -7.61 -3.24 -8.75
N GLY A 124 -7.24 -2.07 -8.23
CA GLY A 124 -6.23 -1.88 -7.19
C GLY A 124 -6.68 -2.51 -5.87
N MET A 125 -7.92 -2.27 -5.43
CA MET A 125 -8.48 -2.89 -4.22
C MET A 125 -8.68 -4.40 -4.39
N MET A 126 -9.11 -4.87 -5.57
CA MET A 126 -9.16 -6.31 -5.85
C MET A 126 -7.77 -6.93 -5.77
N HIS A 127 -6.77 -6.28 -6.35
CA HIS A 127 -5.39 -6.75 -6.32
C HIS A 127 -4.85 -6.78 -4.89
N LEU A 128 -5.05 -5.71 -4.11
CA LEU A 128 -4.64 -5.64 -2.72
C LEU A 128 -5.28 -6.74 -1.86
N SER A 129 -6.59 -6.92 -1.99
CA SER A 129 -7.36 -7.93 -1.24
C SER A 129 -6.84 -9.34 -1.51
N CYS A 130 -6.68 -9.71 -2.80
CA CYS A 130 -6.14 -11.02 -3.18
C CYS A 130 -4.69 -11.19 -2.73
N LEU A 131 -3.86 -10.17 -2.91
CA LEU A 131 -2.43 -10.23 -2.60
C LEU A 131 -2.20 -10.44 -1.10
N LEU A 132 -2.84 -9.62 -0.26
CA LEU A 132 -2.74 -9.73 1.20
C LEU A 132 -3.26 -11.07 1.72
N SER A 133 -4.40 -11.53 1.20
CA SER A 133 -4.97 -12.84 1.58
C SER A 133 -4.02 -13.99 1.25
N ASN A 134 -3.40 -13.95 0.06
CA ASN A 134 -2.49 -15.01 -0.37
C ASN A 134 -1.10 -14.90 0.27
N ALA A 135 -0.63 -13.69 0.59
CA ALA A 135 0.58 -13.48 1.39
C ALA A 135 0.39 -14.03 2.81
N ALA A 136 -0.74 -13.74 3.46
CA ALA A 136 -1.09 -14.29 4.77
C ALA A 136 -1.13 -15.82 4.76
N LYS A 137 -1.78 -16.45 3.76
CA LYS A 137 -1.77 -17.91 3.59
C LYS A 137 -0.35 -18.46 3.42
N LYS A 138 0.48 -17.80 2.61
CA LYS A 138 1.86 -18.21 2.39
C LYS A 138 2.69 -18.11 3.68
N LEU A 139 2.47 -17.08 4.47
CA LEU A 139 3.11 -16.89 5.78
C LEU A 139 2.69 -18.00 6.76
N LEU A 140 1.41 -18.31 6.86
CA LEU A 140 0.89 -19.38 7.72
C LEU A 140 1.46 -20.76 7.35
N ASN A 141 1.77 -20.98 6.07
CA ASN A 141 2.38 -22.23 5.61
C ASN A 141 3.88 -22.34 5.91
N CYS A 142 4.61 -21.23 6.07
CA CYS A 142 6.04 -21.26 6.37
C CYS A 142 6.37 -20.98 7.83
N GLU A 143 5.48 -20.32 8.59
CA GLU A 143 5.70 -19.95 9.99
C GLU A 143 4.73 -20.63 10.94
N ALA A 144 5.20 -21.69 11.60
CA ALA A 144 4.42 -22.40 12.60
C ALA A 144 4.01 -21.48 13.77
N ASN A 145 2.72 -21.56 14.14
CA ASN A 145 2.09 -20.83 15.24
C ASN A 145 2.06 -19.31 15.09
N ILE A 146 2.30 -18.76 13.88
CA ILE A 146 2.11 -17.33 13.65
C ILE A 146 0.63 -16.99 13.64
N GLN A 147 0.25 -15.97 14.40
CA GLN A 147 -1.08 -15.39 14.30
C GLN A 147 -1.08 -14.29 13.25
N CYS A 148 -1.79 -14.51 12.15
CA CYS A 148 -1.83 -13.58 11.02
C CYS A 148 -3.28 -13.35 10.60
N GLN A 149 -3.86 -12.23 11.03
CA GLN A 149 -5.24 -11.87 10.71
C GLN A 149 -5.27 -10.59 9.89
N ILE A 150 -5.60 -10.71 8.60
CA ILE A 150 -5.62 -9.58 7.65
C ILE A 150 -7.04 -9.13 7.28
N SER A 151 -8.08 -9.91 7.64
CA SER A 151 -9.47 -9.65 7.27
C SER A 151 -10.32 -9.05 8.40
N THR A 152 -9.82 -9.06 9.64
CA THR A 152 -10.56 -8.63 10.84
C THR A 152 -9.85 -7.53 11.62
N ILE A 153 -8.53 -7.42 11.44
CA ILE A 153 -7.68 -6.46 12.14
C ILE A 153 -7.55 -5.20 11.30
N PRO A 154 -7.63 -3.99 11.90
CA PRO A 154 -7.50 -2.74 11.18
C PRO A 154 -6.26 -2.68 10.29
N ILE A 155 -6.44 -2.18 9.07
CA ILE A 155 -5.37 -1.92 8.11
C ILE A 155 -5.12 -0.41 8.04
N ARG A 156 -3.84 -0.04 8.06
CA ARG A 156 -3.37 1.32 7.75
C ARG A 156 -2.50 1.24 6.51
N LEU A 157 -2.87 1.97 5.46
CA LEU A 157 -2.12 2.05 4.22
C LEU A 157 -1.10 3.18 4.32
N ILE A 158 0.13 2.92 3.94
CA ILE A 158 1.25 3.87 4.01
C ILE A 158 1.93 3.88 2.65
N GLY A 159 2.07 5.05 2.06
CA GLY A 159 2.78 5.26 0.81
C GLY A 159 3.92 6.23 1.07
N PHE A 160 5.06 5.95 0.47
CA PHE A 160 6.18 6.89 0.42
C PHE A 160 6.56 7.17 -1.02
N SER A 161 6.81 8.44 -1.37
CA SER A 161 7.27 8.84 -2.71
C SER A 161 6.36 8.23 -3.80
N LYS A 162 6.89 7.35 -4.66
CA LYS A 162 6.15 6.64 -5.70
C LYS A 162 4.99 5.80 -5.16
N GLY A 163 5.14 5.17 -4.00
CA GLY A 163 4.12 4.31 -3.40
C GLY A 163 2.82 5.04 -3.09
N CYS A 164 2.87 6.36 -2.90
CA CYS A 164 1.70 7.20 -2.73
C CYS A 164 0.74 7.20 -3.93
N CYS A 165 1.21 6.88 -5.14
CA CYS A 165 0.30 6.78 -6.29
C CYS A 165 -0.70 5.61 -6.11
N VAL A 166 -0.27 4.53 -5.45
CA VAL A 166 -1.14 3.39 -5.12
C VAL A 166 -2.20 3.81 -4.10
N LEU A 167 -1.82 4.61 -3.11
CA LEU A 167 -2.76 5.14 -2.13
C LEU A 167 -3.80 6.06 -2.79
N THR A 168 -3.35 6.92 -3.70
CA THR A 168 -4.24 7.81 -4.47
C THR A 168 -5.22 7.00 -5.32
N GLU A 169 -4.74 5.97 -6.02
CA GLU A 169 -5.60 5.06 -6.79
C GLU A 169 -6.65 4.39 -5.89
N ILE A 170 -6.22 3.77 -4.78
CA ILE A 170 -7.13 3.09 -3.84
C ILE A 170 -8.14 4.07 -3.22
N LEU A 171 -7.74 5.31 -2.90
CA LEU A 171 -8.65 6.33 -2.38
C LEU A 171 -9.73 6.69 -3.42
N TYR A 172 -9.36 6.81 -4.68
CA TYR A 172 -10.32 7.07 -5.76
C TYR A 172 -11.26 5.89 -5.97
N GLU A 173 -10.78 4.65 -5.96
CA GLU A 173 -11.65 3.46 -5.99
C GLU A 173 -12.58 3.40 -4.77
N PHE A 174 -12.10 3.78 -3.58
CA PHE A 174 -12.90 3.86 -2.36
C PHE A 174 -14.04 4.89 -2.48
N SER A 175 -13.79 6.00 -3.18
CA SER A 175 -14.79 7.03 -3.40
C SER A 175 -15.94 6.55 -4.30
N VAL A 176 -15.63 5.76 -5.33
CA VAL A 176 -16.63 5.12 -6.20
C VAL A 176 -17.47 4.13 -5.38
N LEU A 177 -16.83 3.31 -4.54
CA LEU A 177 -17.51 2.39 -3.65
C LEU A 177 -18.47 3.10 -2.68
N SER A 178 -18.05 4.25 -2.15
CA SER A 178 -18.85 5.07 -1.24
C SER A 178 -20.10 5.64 -1.93
N ARG A 179 -19.98 6.03 -3.20
CA ARG A 179 -21.11 6.48 -4.03
C ARG A 179 -22.11 5.35 -4.29
N SER A 180 -21.65 4.16 -4.65
CA SER A 180 -22.53 3.00 -4.91
C SER A 180 -23.38 2.61 -3.69
N LYS A 181 -22.90 2.86 -2.46
CA LYS A 181 -23.69 2.66 -1.24
C LYS A 181 -24.82 3.69 -1.06
N LYS A 182 -24.71 4.89 -1.65
CA LYS A 182 -25.70 5.97 -1.52
C LYS A 182 -26.84 5.89 -2.55
N LEU A 183 -26.61 5.28 -3.72
CA LEU A 183 -27.65 5.10 -4.74
C LEU A 183 -28.24 3.68 -4.66
N PRO A 184 -29.49 3.49 -4.20
CA PRO A 184 -30.11 2.18 -4.07
C PRO A 184 -30.31 1.45 -5.41
N THR A 185 -30.30 2.18 -6.53
CA THR A 185 -30.74 1.69 -7.84
C THR A 185 -29.62 1.34 -8.81
N ASP A 186 -28.39 1.84 -8.60
CA ASP A 186 -27.26 1.59 -9.51
C ASP A 186 -26.00 1.17 -8.72
N SER A 187 -25.47 -0.02 -9.00
CA SER A 187 -24.09 -0.49 -8.76
C SER A 187 -23.63 -1.19 -7.46
N VAL A 188 -24.50 -1.68 -6.55
CA VAL A 188 -24.03 -2.71 -5.57
C VAL A 188 -23.96 -4.11 -6.19
N LYS A 189 -24.60 -4.32 -7.34
CA LYS A 189 -24.47 -5.55 -8.15
C LYS A 189 -23.11 -5.56 -8.86
N GLY A 190 -22.11 -6.18 -8.25
CA GLY A 190 -20.84 -6.48 -8.92
C GLY A 190 -19.57 -6.31 -8.08
N VAL A 191 -19.64 -5.62 -6.94
CA VAL A 191 -18.46 -5.47 -6.06
C VAL A 191 -18.19 -6.77 -5.31
N PRO A 192 -17.00 -7.40 -5.44
CA PRO A 192 -16.70 -8.64 -4.73
C PRO A 192 -16.74 -8.45 -3.20
N ALA A 193 -17.32 -9.42 -2.47
CA ALA A 193 -17.44 -9.37 -1.01
C ALA A 193 -16.10 -9.15 -0.28
N GLN A 194 -15.01 -9.69 -0.82
CA GLN A 194 -13.66 -9.49 -0.28
C GLN A 194 -13.19 -8.02 -0.35
N VAL A 195 -13.63 -7.27 -1.36
CA VAL A 195 -13.30 -5.84 -1.52
C VAL A 195 -14.13 -5.01 -0.55
N LEU A 196 -15.40 -5.37 -0.37
CA LEU A 196 -16.26 -4.77 0.66
C LEU A 196 -15.67 -4.97 2.06
N GLY A 197 -15.27 -6.20 2.39
CA GLY A 197 -14.62 -6.51 3.67
C GLY A 197 -13.32 -5.74 3.87
N LEU A 198 -12.45 -5.71 2.85
CA LEU A 198 -11.22 -4.92 2.89
C LEU A 198 -11.50 -3.42 3.13
N SER A 199 -12.48 -2.85 2.44
CA SER A 199 -12.83 -1.43 2.58
C SER A 199 -13.30 -1.07 3.98
N GLN A 200 -13.91 -2.01 4.70
CA GLN A 200 -14.41 -1.78 6.07
C GLN A 200 -13.31 -1.79 7.12
N ILE A 201 -12.19 -2.46 6.86
CA ILE A 201 -11.08 -2.58 7.81
C ILE A 201 -9.92 -1.63 7.51
N ILE A 202 -9.88 -1.00 6.33
CA ILE A 202 -8.95 0.11 6.07
C ILE A 202 -9.41 1.31 6.91
N THR A 203 -8.56 1.75 7.83
CA THR A 203 -8.89 2.78 8.83
C THR A 203 -8.14 4.08 8.62
N ASP A 204 -6.96 4.01 8.01
CA ASP A 204 -6.09 5.16 7.80
C ASP A 204 -5.30 5.03 6.50
N PHE A 205 -5.04 6.17 5.86
CA PHE A 205 -4.06 6.35 4.80
C PHE A 205 -3.00 7.36 5.24
N TYR A 206 -1.74 7.04 5.03
CA TYR A 206 -0.60 7.92 5.30
C TYR A 206 0.17 8.16 4.01
N TRP A 207 0.06 9.36 3.44
CA TRP A 207 0.97 9.81 2.39
C TRP A 207 2.21 10.41 3.05
N LEU A 208 3.38 9.82 2.78
CA LEU A 208 4.67 10.28 3.26
C LEU A 208 5.47 10.79 2.07
N ASP A 209 5.80 12.08 2.04
CA ASP A 209 6.63 12.68 1.01
C ASP A 209 6.24 12.25 -0.42
N SER A 210 4.98 12.46 -0.78
CA SER A 210 4.42 11.95 -2.02
C SER A 210 5.08 12.60 -3.24
N GLY A 211 5.56 11.81 -4.19
CA GLY A 211 6.36 12.35 -5.28
C GLY A 211 6.48 11.42 -6.47
N HIS A 212 6.41 12.01 -7.66
CA HIS A 212 6.70 11.33 -8.91
C HIS A 212 7.07 12.33 -10.01
N SER A 213 7.65 11.83 -11.11
CA SER A 213 8.01 12.59 -12.32
C SER A 213 6.84 13.19 -13.11
N GLY A 214 5.61 13.16 -12.57
CA GLY A 214 4.43 13.74 -13.20
C GLY A 214 4.11 15.11 -12.60
N THR A 215 3.33 15.90 -13.33
CA THR A 215 3.01 17.29 -12.97
C THR A 215 1.72 17.45 -12.16
N HIS A 216 0.89 16.41 -12.11
CA HIS A 216 -0.38 16.38 -11.38
C HIS A 216 -0.48 15.11 -10.53
N HIS A 217 -1.41 15.08 -9.57
CA HIS A 217 -1.68 13.92 -8.71
C HIS A 217 -0.51 13.44 -7.84
N GLN A 218 0.45 14.33 -7.56
CA GLN A 218 1.40 14.10 -6.47
C GLN A 218 0.66 13.92 -5.14
N TRP A 219 -0.50 14.55 -4.99
CA TRP A 219 -1.45 14.32 -3.89
C TRP A 219 -2.81 13.95 -4.48
N PRO A 220 -3.73 13.35 -3.71
CA PRO A 220 -5.10 13.18 -4.18
C PRO A 220 -5.76 14.55 -4.34
N VAL A 221 -6.04 14.95 -5.58
CA VAL A 221 -6.56 16.29 -5.93
C VAL A 221 -7.81 16.27 -6.82
N SER A 222 -8.19 15.11 -7.34
CA SER A 222 -9.33 15.02 -8.28
C SER A 222 -10.64 15.19 -7.55
N LEU A 223 -11.29 16.33 -7.77
CA LEU A 223 -12.58 16.67 -7.16
C LEU A 223 -13.67 15.66 -7.53
N ASN A 224 -13.60 15.05 -8.72
CA ASN A 224 -14.55 14.04 -9.20
C ASN A 224 -14.65 12.83 -8.26
N TYR A 225 -13.55 12.46 -7.63
CA TYR A 225 -13.50 11.35 -6.67
C TYR A 225 -13.64 11.86 -5.24
N LEU A 226 -12.90 12.92 -4.87
CA LEU A 226 -12.90 13.40 -3.50
C LEU A 226 -14.28 13.88 -3.03
N SER A 227 -15.10 14.46 -3.92
CA SER A 227 -16.46 14.88 -3.57
C SER A 227 -17.43 13.71 -3.29
N LEU A 228 -17.06 12.48 -3.66
CA LEU A 228 -17.86 11.28 -3.41
C LEU A 228 -17.58 10.65 -2.06
N LEU A 229 -16.46 11.00 -1.43
CA LEU A 229 -16.10 10.50 -0.11
C LEU A 229 -17.16 10.90 0.92
N ASN A 230 -17.52 9.97 1.79
CA ASN A 230 -18.41 10.23 2.91
C ASN A 230 -17.55 10.47 4.17
N PRO A 231 -17.54 11.67 4.76
CA PRO A 231 -16.70 11.98 5.92
C PRO A 231 -16.87 11.03 7.11
N VAL A 232 -18.05 10.41 7.26
CA VAL A 232 -18.35 9.48 8.37
C VAL A 232 -17.77 8.09 8.15
N SER A 233 -17.66 7.65 6.89
CA SER A 233 -17.18 6.30 6.55
C SER A 233 -15.83 6.29 5.82
N CYS A 234 -15.28 7.47 5.53
CA CYS A 234 -13.97 7.61 4.92
C CYS A 234 -12.89 7.28 5.95
N PRO A 235 -11.88 6.47 5.58
CA PRO A 235 -10.69 6.28 6.40
C PRO A 235 -10.00 7.62 6.67
N ARG A 236 -9.31 7.73 7.81
CA ARG A 236 -8.59 8.95 8.17
C ARG A 236 -7.42 9.17 7.20
N ILE A 237 -7.26 10.42 6.76
CA ILE A 237 -6.21 10.80 5.81
C ILE A 237 -5.13 11.58 6.57
N HIS A 238 -3.90 11.09 6.50
CA HIS A 238 -2.71 11.71 7.07
C HIS A 238 -1.77 12.07 5.93
N VAL A 239 -1.37 13.34 5.89
CA VAL A 239 -0.49 13.89 4.86
C VAL A 239 0.75 14.44 5.55
N HIS A 240 1.90 13.85 5.25
CA HIS A 240 3.20 14.28 5.75
C HIS A 240 4.08 14.66 4.57
N ALA A 241 4.47 15.92 4.53
CA ALA A 241 5.35 16.47 3.50
C ALA A 241 6.59 17.06 4.18
N SER A 242 7.75 16.77 3.63
CA SER A 242 9.01 17.40 4.00
C SER A 242 9.01 18.87 3.54
N PRO A 243 9.83 19.72 4.17
CA PRO A 243 9.96 21.12 3.77
C PRO A 243 10.20 21.29 2.25
N TYR A 244 10.98 20.41 1.61
CA TYR A 244 11.24 20.46 0.18
C TYR A 244 9.98 20.43 -0.69
N GLN A 245 8.95 19.68 -0.28
CA GLN A 245 7.71 19.54 -1.04
C GLN A 245 6.74 20.72 -0.84
N VAL A 246 6.89 21.47 0.25
CA VAL A 246 5.97 22.56 0.62
C VAL A 246 6.57 23.94 0.31
N PHE A 247 7.90 24.08 0.31
CA PHE A 247 8.60 25.35 0.08
C PHE A 247 9.13 25.54 -1.35
N SER A 248 8.72 24.69 -2.29
CA SER A 248 8.98 24.93 -3.72
C SER A 248 7.91 25.88 -4.29
N TYR A 249 8.04 27.17 -4.00
CA TYR A 249 7.27 28.26 -4.63
C TYR A 249 8.21 29.28 -5.25
#